data_AF-A0A958JZN3-F1
#
_entry.id   AF-A0A958JZN3-F1
#
_cell.length_a   1.000
_cell.length_b   1.000
_cell.length_c   1.000
_cell.angle_alpha   90.00
_cell.angle_beta   90.00
_cell.angle_gamma   90.00
#
_symmetry.space_group_name_H-M   'P 1'
#
loop_
_entity.id
_entity.type
_entity.pdbx_description
1 polymer ?
#
loop_
_entity_poly.entity_id
_entity_poly.type
_entity_poly.pdbx_seq_one_letter_code
_entity_poly.pdbx_strand_id
1 'polypeptide(L)'
;MPQVLYTKRTHSVKTIVHLEPPQPKPSDARWSSALLRFFIALLLFESLTGFSIFFLGRYLPFSHEIFLAHWVLGFSLIPLSLIYLWSHYQRIQSLPKQLIYQLGVLSFYTLFMTIFTGIPLIWQNESNAWYQALDLMHLFFSSLFLVVLPTHLFLLLRRFLLRSQNELPQGTLTTLLWFPFVFSVLTFSLFYLLTS
;
A
#
# COMPACT_ATOMS: atom_id res chain seq x y z
N MET A 1 -40.21 -65.94 -30.95
CA MET A 1 -39.96 -64.69 -30.18
C MET A 1 -38.48 -64.35 -30.28
N PRO A 2 -38.09 -63.22 -30.89
CA PRO A 2 -36.68 -62.87 -31.07
C PRO A 2 -36.07 -62.34 -29.77
N GLN A 3 -34.86 -62.80 -29.44
CA GLN A 3 -34.09 -62.35 -28.30
C GLN A 3 -33.37 -61.03 -28.63
N VAL A 4 -33.62 -60.00 -27.82
CA VAL A 4 -32.96 -58.69 -27.91
C VAL A 4 -31.61 -58.78 -27.18
N LEU A 5 -30.52 -58.74 -27.94
CA LEU A 5 -29.16 -58.66 -27.42
C LEU A 5 -28.87 -57.24 -26.92
N TYR A 6 -28.76 -57.07 -25.60
CA TYR A 6 -28.26 -55.84 -24.98
C TYR A 6 -26.72 -55.81 -25.04
N THR A 7 -26.16 -55.07 -25.99
CA THR A 7 -24.74 -54.68 -25.96
C THR A 7 -24.54 -53.56 -24.94
N LYS A 8 -23.94 -53.91 -23.80
CA LYS A 8 -23.50 -52.98 -22.75
C LYS A 8 -22.30 -52.17 -23.25
N ARG A 9 -22.56 -50.98 -23.80
CA ARG A 9 -21.52 -50.03 -24.22
C ARG A 9 -20.90 -49.41 -22.95
N THR A 10 -19.74 -49.93 -22.55
CA THR A 10 -18.90 -49.33 -21.50
C THR A 10 -18.36 -47.99 -22.01
N HIS A 11 -19.00 -46.90 -21.57
CA HIS A 11 -18.42 -45.57 -21.70
C HIS A 11 -17.16 -45.53 -20.85
N SER A 12 -16.00 -45.69 -21.49
CA SER A 12 -14.71 -45.31 -20.93
C SER A 12 -14.76 -43.81 -20.68
N VAL A 13 -15.03 -43.43 -19.43
CA VAL A 13 -14.88 -42.07 -18.93
C VAL A 13 -13.39 -41.78 -19.01
N LYS A 14 -12.99 -41.10 -20.08
CA LYS A 14 -11.65 -40.57 -20.25
C LYS A 14 -11.53 -39.44 -19.23
N THR A 15 -11.05 -39.75 -18.04
CA THR A 15 -10.70 -38.75 -17.02
C THR A 15 -9.66 -37.83 -17.64
N ILE A 16 -10.10 -36.68 -18.11
CA ILE A 16 -9.21 -35.59 -18.49
C ILE A 16 -8.61 -35.12 -17.17
N VAL A 17 -7.45 -35.65 -16.83
CA VAL A 17 -6.61 -35.11 -15.78
C VAL A 17 -6.26 -33.71 -16.25
N HIS A 18 -6.97 -32.71 -15.73
CA HIS A 18 -6.56 -31.33 -15.82
C HIS A 18 -5.20 -31.27 -15.12
N LEU A 19 -4.12 -31.36 -15.90
CA LEU A 19 -2.78 -31.05 -15.43
C LEU A 19 -2.84 -29.60 -14.99
N GLU A 20 -2.94 -29.42 -13.68
CA GLU A 20 -2.82 -28.11 -13.06
C GLU A 20 -1.53 -27.50 -13.59
N PRO A 21 -1.57 -26.32 -14.22
CA PRO A 21 -0.39 -25.71 -14.81
C PRO A 21 0.69 -25.64 -13.73
N PRO A 22 1.96 -25.98 -14.05
CA PRO A 22 3.02 -26.02 -13.07
C PRO A 22 3.08 -24.67 -12.35
N GLN A 23 2.86 -24.70 -11.03
CA GLN A 23 3.03 -23.55 -10.15
C GLN A 23 4.42 -22.95 -10.44
N PRO A 24 4.52 -21.64 -10.75
CA PRO A 24 5.78 -21.02 -11.10
C PRO A 24 6.83 -21.29 -10.02
N LYS A 25 8.01 -21.77 -10.42
CA LYS A 25 9.09 -22.11 -9.50
C LYS A 25 9.52 -20.88 -8.70
N PRO A 26 9.80 -21.01 -7.39
CA PRO A 26 10.09 -19.90 -6.48
C PRO A 26 11.43 -19.16 -6.72
N SER A 27 12.15 -19.42 -7.82
CA SER A 27 13.45 -18.79 -8.09
C SER A 27 13.35 -17.29 -8.42
N ASP A 28 12.24 -16.83 -8.98
CA ASP A 28 12.01 -15.41 -9.31
C ASP A 28 11.60 -14.58 -8.07
N ALA A 29 11.35 -15.23 -6.94
CA ALA A 29 10.94 -14.60 -5.69
C ALA A 29 12.11 -14.01 -4.88
N ARG A 30 13.37 -14.34 -5.20
CA ARG A 30 14.52 -13.95 -4.38
C ARG A 30 14.83 -12.45 -4.45
N TRP A 31 14.92 -11.89 -5.66
CA TRP A 31 15.23 -10.46 -5.86
C TRP A 31 14.09 -9.56 -5.40
N SER A 32 12.85 -9.98 -5.62
CA SER A 32 11.67 -9.27 -5.14
C SER A 32 11.61 -9.21 -3.61
N SER A 33 12.18 -10.19 -2.90
CA SER A 33 12.23 -10.17 -1.43
C SER A 33 13.22 -9.14 -0.86
N ALA A 34 14.39 -8.95 -1.48
CA ALA A 34 15.39 -8.00 -1.02
C ALA A 34 14.96 -6.55 -1.29
N LEU A 35 14.45 -6.29 -2.51
CA LEU A 35 13.88 -4.99 -2.88
C LEU A 35 12.68 -4.62 -2.00
N LEU A 36 11.81 -5.59 -1.68
CA LEU A 36 10.69 -5.36 -0.77
C LEU A 36 11.15 -5.03 0.66
N ARG A 37 12.14 -5.74 1.19
CA ARG A 37 12.70 -5.42 2.52
C ARG A 37 13.32 -4.03 2.55
N PHE A 38 14.08 -3.69 1.52
CA PHE A 38 14.66 -2.36 1.39
C PHE A 38 13.56 -1.28 1.30
N PHE A 39 12.54 -1.51 0.49
CA PHE A 39 11.38 -0.61 0.37
C PHE A 39 10.65 -0.41 1.70
N ILE A 40 10.42 -1.50 2.46
CA ILE A 40 9.80 -1.42 3.78
C ILE A 40 10.69 -0.65 4.77
N ALA A 41 11.99 -0.94 4.79
CA ALA A 41 12.93 -0.24 5.65
C ALA A 41 12.98 1.26 5.33
N LEU A 42 12.97 1.60 4.05
CA LEU A 42 12.95 2.97 3.56
C LEU A 42 11.63 3.68 3.93
N LEU A 43 10.48 3.04 3.75
CA LEU A 43 9.19 3.57 4.19
C LEU A 43 9.14 3.81 5.71
N LEU A 44 9.68 2.89 6.50
CA LEU A 44 9.77 3.06 7.96
C LEU A 44 10.68 4.25 8.31
N PHE A 45 11.84 4.35 7.65
CA PHE A 45 12.74 5.47 7.80
C PHE A 45 12.05 6.80 7.48
N GLU A 46 11.39 6.92 6.33
CA GLU A 46 10.66 8.11 5.91
C GLU A 46 9.53 8.48 6.89
N SER A 47 8.79 7.47 7.37
CA SER A 47 7.71 7.70 8.34
C SER A 47 8.24 8.24 9.68
N LEU A 48 9.33 7.65 10.18
CA LEU A 48 9.94 8.06 11.45
C LEU A 48 10.63 9.42 11.35
N THR A 49 11.33 9.69 10.26
CA THR A 49 12.00 10.97 10.03
C THR A 49 11.00 12.07 9.75
N GLY A 50 9.96 11.83 8.95
CA GLY A 50 8.87 12.80 8.73
C GLY A 50 8.14 13.16 10.04
N PHE A 51 7.82 12.16 10.86
CA PHE A 51 7.26 12.39 12.20
C PHE A 51 8.21 13.21 13.09
N SER A 52 9.50 12.89 13.07
CA SER A 52 10.52 13.60 13.85
C SER A 52 10.69 15.05 13.38
N ILE A 53 10.70 15.31 12.08
CA ILE A 53 10.78 16.65 11.50
C ILE A 53 9.56 17.47 11.92
N PHE A 54 8.36 16.89 11.81
CA PHE A 54 7.11 17.57 12.12
C PHE A 54 6.99 17.94 13.61
N PHE A 55 7.22 16.99 14.53
CA PHE A 55 7.01 17.22 15.96
C PHE A 55 8.24 17.76 16.70
N LEU A 56 9.44 17.36 16.28
CA LEU A 56 10.69 17.60 17.01
C LEU A 56 11.71 18.44 16.22
N GLY A 57 11.42 18.81 14.96
CA GLY A 57 12.40 19.43 14.05
C GLY A 57 13.09 20.67 14.63
N ARG A 58 12.36 21.53 15.35
CA ARG A 58 12.95 22.73 16.00
C ARG A 58 13.83 22.42 17.21
N TYR A 59 13.71 21.22 17.78
CA TYR A 59 14.41 20.80 19.00
C TYR A 59 15.52 19.78 18.75
N LEU A 60 15.65 19.29 17.50
CA LEU A 60 16.67 18.31 17.13
C LEU A 60 17.98 19.04 16.74
N PRO A 61 19.13 18.68 17.35
CA PRO A 61 20.42 19.30 17.04
C PRO A 61 20.94 19.00 15.63
N PHE A 62 20.35 17.99 14.95
CA PHE A 62 20.69 17.56 13.59
C PHE A 62 19.48 17.64 12.64
N SER A 63 18.59 18.60 12.88
CA SER A 63 17.33 18.71 12.13
C SER A 63 17.55 18.92 10.64
N HIS A 64 18.60 19.64 10.25
CA HIS A 64 18.95 19.87 8.85
C HIS A 64 19.43 18.58 8.16
N GLU A 65 20.29 17.80 8.81
CA GLU A 65 20.80 16.53 8.28
C GLU A 65 19.68 15.49 8.20
N ILE A 66 18.80 15.42 9.20
CA ILE A 66 17.62 14.55 9.19
C ILE A 66 16.68 14.95 8.05
N PHE A 67 16.43 16.25 7.86
CA PHE A 67 15.63 16.77 6.75
C PHE A 67 16.23 16.39 5.40
N LEU A 68 17.54 16.58 5.22
CA LEU A 68 18.23 16.22 3.99
C LEU A 68 18.19 14.71 3.73
N ALA A 69 18.38 13.89 4.77
CA ALA A 69 18.33 12.44 4.67
C ALA A 69 16.93 11.94 4.31
N HIS A 70 15.89 12.43 5.00
CA HIS A 70 14.47 12.20 4.66
C HIS A 70 14.20 12.56 3.20
N TRP A 71 14.69 13.71 2.77
CA TRP A 71 14.45 14.14 1.41
C TRP A 71 15.12 13.26 0.35
N VAL A 72 16.43 13.00 0.48
CA VAL A 72 17.20 12.20 -0.50
C VAL A 72 16.68 10.76 -0.56
N LEU A 73 16.41 10.17 0.61
CA LEU A 73 15.92 8.80 0.71
C LEU A 73 14.45 8.69 0.26
N GLY A 74 13.62 9.68 0.56
CA GLY A 74 12.26 9.79 0.03
C GLY A 74 12.22 9.86 -1.49
N PHE A 75 13.14 10.57 -2.14
CA PHE A 75 13.27 10.57 -3.60
C PHE A 75 13.62 9.18 -4.16
N SER A 76 14.43 8.41 -3.45
CA SER A 76 14.77 7.04 -3.85
C SER A 76 13.58 6.07 -3.78
N LEU A 77 12.49 6.41 -3.06
CA LEU A 77 11.24 5.63 -3.07
C LEU A 77 10.50 5.72 -4.41
N ILE A 78 10.68 6.77 -5.20
CA ILE A 78 9.96 6.97 -6.47
C ILE A 78 10.15 5.77 -7.41
N PRO A 79 11.38 5.40 -7.83
CA PRO A 79 11.57 4.28 -8.75
C PRO A 79 11.07 2.95 -8.16
N LEU A 80 11.27 2.72 -6.86
CA LEU A 80 10.81 1.49 -6.19
C LEU A 80 9.28 1.38 -6.18
N SER A 81 8.61 2.50 -5.90
CA SER A 81 7.15 2.59 -5.91
C SER A 81 6.60 2.37 -7.32
N LEU A 82 7.24 2.91 -8.35
CA LEU A 82 6.86 2.72 -9.74
C LEU A 82 7.02 1.26 -10.19
N ILE A 83 8.13 0.61 -9.83
CA ILE A 83 8.36 -0.83 -10.13
C ILE A 83 7.29 -1.68 -9.44
N TYR A 84 6.99 -1.38 -8.17
CA TYR A 84 5.94 -2.07 -7.44
C TYR A 84 4.58 -1.85 -8.10
N LEU A 85 4.21 -0.60 -8.46
CA LEU A 85 2.95 -0.29 -9.12
C LEU A 85 2.81 -1.03 -10.43
N TRP A 86 3.84 -1.00 -11.27
CA TRP A 86 3.81 -1.71 -12.55
C TRP A 86 3.59 -3.20 -12.35
N SER A 87 4.34 -3.81 -11.43
CA SER A 87 4.23 -5.22 -11.09
C SER A 87 2.88 -5.58 -10.45
N HIS A 88 2.33 -4.66 -9.68
CA HIS A 88 0.99 -4.80 -9.10
C HIS A 88 -0.04 -4.72 -10.21
N TYR A 89 0.08 -3.72 -11.10
CA TYR A 89 -0.81 -3.42 -12.23
C TYR A 89 -0.97 -4.60 -13.19
N GLN A 90 0.14 -5.23 -13.56
CA GLN A 90 0.14 -6.41 -14.42
C GLN A 90 -0.58 -7.61 -13.75
N ARG A 91 -0.47 -7.76 -12.43
CA ARG A 91 -1.11 -8.87 -11.69
C ARG A 91 -2.63 -8.71 -11.54
N ILE A 92 -3.14 -7.48 -11.66
CA ILE A 92 -4.56 -7.21 -11.40
C ILE A 92 -5.46 -7.36 -12.61
N GLN A 93 -4.94 -7.23 -13.83
CA GLN A 93 -5.78 -7.26 -15.03
C GLN A 93 -6.60 -8.56 -15.14
N SER A 94 -6.17 -9.61 -14.45
CA SER A 94 -6.80 -10.94 -14.43
C SER A 94 -7.66 -11.23 -13.19
N LEU A 95 -7.77 -10.32 -12.21
CA LEU A 95 -8.48 -10.60 -10.95
C LEU A 95 -9.77 -9.77 -10.80
N PRO A 96 -10.85 -10.35 -10.24
CA PRO A 96 -12.04 -9.57 -9.89
C PRO A 96 -11.66 -8.46 -8.90
N LYS A 97 -12.29 -7.28 -9.04
CA LYS A 97 -12.03 -6.05 -8.27
C LYS A 97 -12.29 -6.22 -6.76
N GLN A 98 -11.44 -6.96 -6.08
CA GLN A 98 -11.49 -7.19 -4.65
C GLN A 98 -11.03 -5.94 -3.92
N LEU A 99 -11.69 -5.61 -2.82
CA LEU A 99 -11.36 -4.45 -1.98
C LEU A 99 -9.87 -4.33 -1.62
N ILE A 100 -9.21 -5.46 -1.32
CA ILE A 100 -7.77 -5.50 -1.00
C ILE A 100 -6.98 -4.76 -2.08
N TYR A 101 -7.38 -4.93 -3.34
CA TYR A 101 -6.77 -4.26 -4.47
C TYR A 101 -7.05 -2.76 -4.50
N GLN A 102 -8.30 -2.33 -4.26
CA GLN A 102 -8.64 -0.90 -4.18
C GLN A 102 -7.81 -0.18 -3.11
N LEU A 103 -7.57 -0.83 -1.97
CA LEU A 103 -6.72 -0.28 -0.91
C LEU A 103 -5.25 -0.20 -1.34
N GLY A 104 -4.75 -1.18 -2.10
CA GLY A 104 -3.38 -1.14 -2.64
C GLY A 104 -3.18 0.03 -3.60
N VAL A 105 -4.15 0.27 -4.50
CA VAL A 105 -4.14 1.44 -5.39
C VAL A 105 -4.23 2.74 -4.60
N LEU A 106 -5.11 2.80 -3.59
CA LEU A 106 -5.25 3.98 -2.75
C LEU A 106 -3.96 4.29 -1.99
N SER A 107 -3.32 3.28 -1.37
CA SER A 107 -2.00 3.42 -0.73
C SER A 107 -0.96 3.97 -1.70
N PHE A 108 -0.96 3.50 -2.95
CA PHE A 108 -0.02 4.00 -3.94
C PHE A 108 -0.30 5.46 -4.30
N TYR A 109 -1.57 5.81 -4.54
CA TYR A 109 -1.96 7.19 -4.86
C TYR A 109 -1.58 8.14 -3.73
N THR A 110 -1.82 7.75 -2.47
CA THR A 110 -1.48 8.59 -1.33
C THR A 110 0.03 8.72 -1.13
N LEU A 111 0.81 7.67 -1.36
CA LEU A 111 2.28 7.76 -1.40
C LEU A 111 2.77 8.72 -2.48
N PHE A 112 2.20 8.62 -3.70
CA PHE A 112 2.56 9.50 -4.80
C PHE A 112 2.23 10.96 -4.48
N MET A 113 1.02 11.24 -3.99
CA MET A 113 0.63 12.59 -3.60
C MET A 113 1.49 13.12 -2.44
N THR A 114 1.88 12.25 -1.49
CA THR A 114 2.83 12.59 -0.42
C THR A 114 4.16 13.05 -1.02
N ILE A 115 4.76 12.26 -1.92
CA ILE A 115 6.01 12.64 -2.59
C ILE A 115 5.84 13.97 -3.34
N PHE A 116 4.82 14.08 -4.18
CA PHE A 116 4.59 15.28 -5.01
C PHE A 116 4.40 16.56 -4.20
N THR A 117 3.69 16.48 -3.08
CA THR A 117 3.46 17.63 -2.18
C THR A 117 4.70 17.94 -1.33
N GLY A 118 5.58 16.97 -1.09
CA GLY A 118 6.82 17.17 -0.35
C GLY A 118 7.95 17.79 -1.19
N ILE A 119 7.96 17.59 -2.51
CA ILE A 119 9.01 18.12 -3.40
C ILE A 119 9.16 19.64 -3.27
N PRO A 120 8.10 20.47 -3.36
CA PRO A 120 8.28 21.91 -3.29
C PRO A 120 8.73 22.39 -1.90
N LEU A 121 8.51 21.63 -0.83
CA LEU A 121 8.82 22.02 0.55
C LEU A 121 10.33 22.16 0.81
N ILE A 122 11.20 21.70 -0.09
CA ILE A 122 12.65 21.93 -0.01
C ILE A 122 12.99 23.42 -0.08
N TRP A 123 12.28 24.15 -0.94
CA TRP A 123 12.54 25.57 -1.23
C TRP A 123 11.66 26.48 -0.39
N GLN A 124 11.21 26.01 0.78
CA GLN A 124 10.28 26.75 1.61
C GLN A 124 10.91 28.08 2.06
N ASN A 125 10.21 29.16 1.73
CA ASN A 125 10.42 30.46 2.36
C ASN A 125 9.24 30.64 3.32
N GLU A 126 9.52 30.76 4.62
CA GLU A 126 8.56 30.54 5.73
C GLU A 126 7.31 31.46 5.69
N SER A 127 7.30 32.50 4.85
CA SER A 127 6.28 33.54 4.83
C SER A 127 5.22 33.43 3.72
N ASN A 128 5.15 32.33 2.96
CA ASN A 128 4.23 32.21 1.82
C ASN A 128 3.09 31.20 2.07
N ALA A 129 1.84 31.68 2.01
CA ALA A 129 0.62 30.90 2.21
C ALA A 129 0.50 29.68 1.28
N TRP A 130 1.09 29.74 0.07
CA TRP A 130 1.16 28.59 -0.83
C TRP A 130 1.94 27.42 -0.22
N TYR A 131 3.05 27.69 0.47
CA TYR A 131 3.85 26.64 1.11
C TYR A 131 3.15 26.06 2.34
N GLN A 132 2.41 26.88 3.09
CA GLN A 132 1.57 26.38 4.19
C GLN A 132 0.50 25.41 3.66
N ALA A 133 -0.14 25.74 2.54
CA ALA A 133 -1.11 24.85 1.90
C ALA A 133 -0.46 23.53 1.44
N LEU A 134 0.73 23.58 0.84
CA LEU A 134 1.47 22.39 0.43
C LEU A 134 1.91 21.52 1.62
N ASP A 135 2.39 22.13 2.69
CA ASP A 135 2.77 21.43 3.93
C ASP A 135 1.55 20.70 4.53
N LEU A 136 0.40 21.37 4.54
CA LEU A 136 -0.87 20.82 4.98
C LEU A 136 -1.34 19.65 4.11
N MET A 137 -1.22 19.77 2.79
CA MET A 137 -1.52 18.67 1.86
C MET A 137 -0.55 17.50 2.07
N HIS A 138 0.74 17.77 2.26
CA HIS A 138 1.76 16.76 2.51
C HIS A 138 1.46 15.97 3.78
N LEU A 139 1.14 16.67 4.88
CA LEU A 139 0.74 16.05 6.14
C LEU A 139 -0.53 15.20 5.97
N PHE A 140 -1.53 15.71 5.25
CA PHE A 140 -2.78 14.99 4.99
C PHE A 140 -2.55 13.69 4.21
N PHE A 141 -1.81 13.74 3.09
CA PHE A 141 -1.55 12.55 2.28
C PHE A 141 -0.63 11.55 2.99
N SER A 142 0.37 12.04 3.74
CA SER A 142 1.23 11.20 4.57
C SER A 142 0.43 10.45 5.62
N SER A 143 -0.49 11.14 6.31
CA SER A 143 -1.37 10.56 7.31
C SER A 143 -2.31 9.52 6.69
N LEU A 144 -2.94 9.85 5.57
CA LEU A 144 -3.81 8.91 4.86
C LEU A 144 -3.03 7.66 4.41
N PHE A 145 -1.81 7.84 3.89
CA PHE A 145 -0.92 6.74 3.53
C PHE A 145 -0.59 5.83 4.71
N LEU A 146 -0.22 6.43 5.85
CA LEU A 146 0.15 5.73 7.09
C LEU A 146 -0.97 4.85 7.66
N VAL A 147 -2.20 4.98 7.18
CA VAL A 147 -3.30 4.12 7.63
C VAL A 147 -3.84 3.23 6.54
N VAL A 148 -3.94 3.71 5.30
CA VAL A 148 -4.38 2.87 4.19
C VAL A 148 -3.36 1.75 3.96
N LEU A 149 -2.05 2.03 4.03
CA LEU A 149 -1.02 1.01 3.83
C LEU A 149 -1.08 -0.11 4.91
N PRO A 150 -1.06 0.16 6.23
CA PRO A 150 -1.22 -0.90 7.22
C PRO A 150 -2.52 -1.68 7.07
N THR A 151 -3.63 -1.02 6.71
CA THR A 151 -4.91 -1.69 6.46
C THR A 151 -4.79 -2.65 5.28
N HIS A 152 -4.19 -2.21 4.17
CA HIS A 152 -3.91 -3.04 3.02
C HIS A 152 -3.02 -4.25 3.38
N LEU A 153 -1.92 -4.02 4.11
CA LEU A 153 -1.00 -5.06 4.55
C LEU A 153 -1.66 -6.06 5.50
N PHE A 154 -2.49 -5.59 6.43
CA PHE A 154 -3.25 -6.45 7.34
C PHE A 154 -4.22 -7.36 6.58
N LEU A 155 -4.94 -6.82 5.60
CA LEU A 155 -5.86 -7.62 4.78
C LEU A 155 -5.12 -8.63 3.89
N LEU A 156 -3.96 -8.26 3.34
CA LEU A 156 -3.08 -9.19 2.62
C LEU A 156 -2.59 -10.32 3.53
N LEU A 157 -2.13 -9.99 4.74
CA LEU A 157 -1.67 -10.96 5.73
C LEU A 157 -2.81 -11.89 6.14
N ARG A 158 -4.00 -11.36 6.42
CA ARG A 158 -5.19 -12.14 6.75
C ARG A 158 -5.55 -13.12 5.63
N ARG A 159 -5.55 -12.66 4.38
CA ARG A 159 -5.81 -13.52 3.21
C ARG A 159 -4.77 -14.63 3.08
N PHE A 160 -3.50 -14.31 3.34
CA PHE A 160 -2.41 -15.29 3.29
C PHE A 160 -2.54 -16.35 4.40
N LEU A 161 -2.80 -15.92 5.64
CA LEU A 161 -2.89 -16.81 6.81
C LEU A 161 -4.17 -17.65 6.83
N LEU A 162 -5.32 -17.04 6.56
CA LEU A 162 -6.62 -17.71 6.72
C LEU A 162 -7.07 -18.44 5.45
N ARG A 163 -6.39 -18.22 4.31
CA ARG A 163 -6.73 -18.78 2.98
C ARG A 163 -8.22 -18.65 2.61
N SER A 164 -8.93 -17.73 3.25
CA SER A 164 -10.38 -17.59 3.19
C SER A 164 -10.73 -16.43 2.25
N GLN A 165 -11.61 -16.68 1.29
CA GLN A 165 -12.19 -15.67 0.41
C GLN A 165 -13.38 -14.93 1.04
N ASN A 166 -13.70 -15.18 2.31
CA ASN A 166 -14.87 -14.57 2.93
C ASN A 166 -14.69 -13.04 2.96
N GLU A 167 -15.57 -12.36 2.24
CA GLU A 167 -15.68 -10.91 2.20
C GLU A 167 -15.77 -10.40 3.65
N LEU A 168 -14.98 -9.38 4.00
CA LEU A 168 -15.18 -8.74 5.30
C LEU A 168 -16.60 -8.19 5.34
N PRO A 169 -17.31 -8.32 6.48
CA PRO A 169 -18.55 -7.59 6.68
C PRO A 169 -18.28 -6.11 6.39
N GLN A 170 -19.06 -5.50 5.50
CA GLN A 170 -18.87 -4.10 5.08
C GLN A 170 -18.70 -3.14 6.28
N GLY A 171 -19.35 -3.44 7.41
CA GLY A 171 -19.24 -2.68 8.66
C GLY A 171 -17.87 -2.67 9.33
N THR A 172 -17.06 -3.73 9.23
CA THR A 172 -15.68 -3.72 9.76
C THR A 172 -14.79 -2.81 8.93
N LEU A 173 -15.15 -2.65 7.66
CA LEU A 173 -14.37 -1.92 6.68
C LEU A 173 -14.54 -0.41 6.81
N THR A 174 -15.78 0.03 6.96
CA THR A 174 -16.07 1.41 7.30
C THR A 174 -15.33 1.78 8.57
N THR A 175 -15.38 0.97 9.62
CA THR A 175 -14.66 1.28 10.87
C THR A 175 -13.14 1.39 10.68
N LEU A 176 -12.54 0.49 9.91
CA LEU A 176 -11.10 0.52 9.61
C LEU A 176 -10.68 1.67 8.69
N LEU A 177 -11.59 2.21 7.87
CA LEU A 177 -11.36 3.38 7.00
C LEU A 177 -11.72 4.71 7.68
N TRP A 178 -12.66 4.68 8.63
CA TRP A 178 -13.06 5.83 9.42
C TRP A 178 -12.05 6.14 10.51
N PHE A 179 -11.46 5.13 11.15
CA PHE A 179 -10.41 5.35 12.15
C PHE A 179 -9.24 6.20 11.62
N PRO A 180 -8.65 5.93 10.43
CA PRO A 180 -7.68 6.81 9.78
C PRO A 180 -8.14 8.24 9.62
N PHE A 181 -9.36 8.39 9.13
CA PHE A 181 -9.91 9.66 8.72
C PHE A 181 -10.14 10.51 9.96
N VAL A 182 -10.75 9.93 10.99
CA VAL A 182 -10.95 10.55 12.30
C VAL A 182 -9.61 10.85 12.96
N PHE A 183 -8.64 9.93 12.95
CA PHE A 183 -7.31 10.17 13.49
C PHE A 183 -6.60 11.32 12.77
N SER A 184 -6.66 11.35 11.43
CA SER A 184 -6.06 12.41 10.63
C SER A 184 -6.73 13.76 10.92
N VAL A 185 -8.06 13.81 10.96
CA VAL A 185 -8.84 15.02 11.30
C VAL A 185 -8.54 15.50 12.72
N LEU A 186 -8.43 14.60 13.69
CA LEU A 186 -8.09 14.95 15.08
C LEU A 186 -6.66 15.47 15.20
N THR A 187 -5.69 14.79 14.55
CA THR A 187 -4.29 15.22 14.55
C THR A 187 -4.14 16.60 13.91
N PHE A 188 -4.88 16.84 12.83
CA PHE A 188 -4.94 18.11 12.12
C PHE A 188 -5.59 19.22 12.95
N SER A 189 -6.71 18.92 13.61
CA SER A 189 -7.42 19.86 14.49
C SER A 189 -6.56 20.26 15.68
N LEU A 190 -5.84 19.30 16.27
CA LEU A 190 -4.90 19.52 17.37
C LEU A 190 -3.71 20.38 16.93
N PHE A 191 -3.11 20.08 15.77
CA PHE A 191 -2.01 20.88 15.23
C PHE A 191 -2.42 22.33 14.96
N TYR A 192 -3.59 22.54 14.35
CA TYR A 192 -4.13 23.88 14.11
C TYR A 192 -4.30 24.66 15.44
N LEU A 193 -4.91 24.03 16.45
CA LEU A 193 -5.08 24.61 17.79
C LEU A 193 -3.76 24.96 18.50
N LEU A 194 -2.69 24.21 18.25
CA LEU A 194 -1.38 24.44 18.87
C LEU A 194 -0.55 25.51 18.14
N THR A 195 -0.93 25.87 16.92
CA THR A 195 -0.18 26.80 16.05
C THR A 195 -0.88 28.13 15.83
N SER A 196 -2.17 28.24 16.19
CA SER A 196 -2.97 29.48 16.25
C SER A 196 -2.89 30.14 17.62
#